data_AF-A0A8T4YI32-F1
#
_entry.id   AF-A0A8T4YI32-F1
#
_cell.length_a   1.000
_cell.length_b   1.000
_cell.length_c   1.000
_cell.angle_alpha   90.00
_cell.angle_beta   90.00
_cell.angle_gamma   90.00
#
_symmetry.space_group_name_H-M   'P 1'
#
loop_
_entity.id
_entity.type
_entity.pdbx_description
1 polymer ?
#
loop_
_entity_poly.entity_id
_entity_poly.type
_entity_poly.pdbx_seq_one_letter_code
_entity_poly.pdbx_strand_id
1 'polypeptide(L)' 'MSRIARDRRTMTSHIRLLSEEYKIPVSTLKLNSRILREFNLISYGSGGRNREAKLLPLGTFILKLLNSGEEENSN' A
#
# COMPACT_ATOMS: atom_id res chain seq x y z
N MET A 1 -10.23 9.64 2.92
CA MET A 1 -9.87 8.24 3.26
C MET A 1 -9.44 7.51 1.98
N SER A 2 -8.22 6.97 1.92
CA SER A 2 -7.69 6.30 0.72
C SER A 2 -8.53 5.09 0.31
N ARG A 3 -8.88 5.01 -0.98
CA ARG A 3 -9.68 3.94 -1.62
C ARG A 3 -9.11 2.53 -1.37
N ILE A 4 -7.81 2.44 -1.05
CA ILE A 4 -7.10 1.20 -0.75
C ILE A 4 -7.54 0.61 0.60
N ALA A 5 -7.98 1.42 1.55
CA ALA A 5 -8.29 0.98 2.92
C ALA A 5 -9.59 0.17 3.06
N ARG A 6 -10.41 0.05 2.00
CA ARG A 6 -11.70 -0.68 2.02
C ARG A 6 -11.76 -1.89 1.08
N ASP A 7 -10.63 -2.27 0.52
CA ASP A 7 -10.61 -3.14 -0.64
C ASP A 7 -10.15 -4.55 -0.28
N ARG A 8 -11.03 -5.55 -0.44
CA ARG A 8 -10.76 -6.96 -0.12
C ARG A 8 -9.89 -7.66 -1.17
N ARG A 9 -9.28 -6.90 -2.09
CA ARG A 9 -8.42 -7.44 -3.13
C ARG A 9 -7.13 -8.01 -2.52
N THR A 10 -6.64 -9.08 -3.14
CA THR A 10 -5.36 -9.66 -2.75
C THR A 10 -4.23 -8.69 -3.09
N MET A 11 -3.10 -8.79 -2.38
CA MET A 11 -1.91 -8.00 -2.72
C MET A 11 -1.51 -8.11 -4.20
N THR A 12 -1.63 -9.31 -4.79
CA THR A 12 -1.35 -9.53 -6.21
C THR A 12 -2.31 -8.79 -7.14
N SER A 13 -3.59 -8.66 -6.76
CA SER A 13 -4.56 -7.89 -7.53
C SER A 13 -4.26 -6.39 -7.47
N HIS A 14 -3.91 -5.86 -6.29
CA HIS A 14 -3.48 -4.46 -6.17
C HIS A 14 -2.24 -4.16 -7.01
N ILE A 15 -1.24 -5.04 -6.97
CA ILE A 15 0.00 -4.88 -7.75
C ILE A 15 -0.28 -4.86 -9.26
N ARG A 16 -1.16 -5.72 -9.77
CA ARG A 16 -1.50 -5.73 -11.21
C ARG A 16 -2.15 -4.43 -11.64
N LEU A 17 -3.11 -3.92 -10.87
CA LEU A 17 -3.80 -2.67 -11.18
C LEU A 17 -2.83 -1.48 -11.17
N LEU A 18 -1.99 -1.38 -10.14
CA LEU A 18 -0.97 -0.33 -10.07
C LEU A 18 0.03 -0.43 -11.23
N SER A 19 0.37 -1.65 -11.66
CA SER A 19 1.24 -1.86 -12.82
C SER A 19 0.61 -1.34 -14.11
N GLU A 20 -0.68 -1.62 -14.31
CA GLU A 20 -1.44 -1.17 -15.48
C GLU A 20 -1.66 0.35 -15.49
N GLU A 21 -2.02 0.92 -14.34
CA GLU A 21 -2.34 2.34 -14.14
C GLU A 21 -1.09 3.23 -14.24
N TYR A 22 -0.02 2.87 -13.52
CA TYR A 22 1.19 3.70 -13.42
C TYR A 22 2.33 3.23 -14.33
N LYS A 23 2.13 2.18 -15.14
CA LYS A 23 3.14 1.58 -16.03
C LYS A 23 4.42 1.14 -15.30
N ILE A 24 4.31 0.81 -14.01
CA ILE A 24 5.43 0.30 -13.20
C ILE A 24 5.49 -1.23 -13.32
N PRO A 25 6.67 -1.85 -13.52
CA PRO A 25 6.77 -3.30 -13.59
C PRO A 25 6.24 -4.02 -12.35
N VAL A 26 5.53 -5.14 -12.57
CA VAL A 26 5.00 -6.00 -11.49
C VAL A 26 6.09 -6.47 -10.53
N SER A 27 7.30 -6.76 -11.02
CA SER A 27 8.45 -7.14 -10.19
C SER A 27 8.87 -6.04 -9.24
N THR A 28 8.93 -4.79 -9.71
CA THR A 28 9.23 -3.61 -8.91
C THR A 28 8.18 -3.39 -7.82
N LEU A 29 6.90 -3.46 -8.18
CA LEU A 29 5.81 -3.32 -7.20
C LEU A 29 5.79 -4.44 -6.16
N LYS A 30 6.16 -5.67 -6.54
CA LYS A 30 6.36 -6.78 -5.59
C LYS A 30 7.52 -6.51 -4.64
N LEU A 31 8.64 -5.99 -5.15
CA LEU A 31 9.79 -5.63 -4.33
C LEU A 31 9.41 -4.53 -3.33
N ASN A 32 8.77 -3.45 -3.79
CA ASN A 32 8.30 -2.37 -2.93
C ASN A 32 7.34 -2.89 -1.86
N SER A 33 6.39 -3.75 -2.23
CA SER A 33 5.46 -4.36 -1.27
C SER A 33 6.21 -5.16 -0.19
N ARG A 34 7.24 -5.92 -0.58
CA ARG A 34 8.06 -6.68 0.37
C ARG A 34 8.80 -5.75 1.32
N ILE A 35 9.42 -4.69 0.80
CA ILE A 35 10.12 -3.68 1.60
C ILE A 35 9.17 -3.02 2.61
N LEU A 36 7.99 -2.58 2.17
CA LEU A 36 6.98 -1.98 3.06
C LEU A 36 6.50 -2.96 4.14
N ARG A 37 6.46 -4.26 3.85
CA ARG A 37 6.14 -5.30 4.83
C ARG A 37 7.28 -5.48 5.84
N GLU A 38 8.52 -5.50 5.39
CA GLU A 38 9.72 -5.63 6.23
C GLU A 38 9.83 -4.46 7.22
N PHE A 39 9.39 -3.26 6.82
CA PHE A 39 9.29 -2.10 7.70
C PHE A 39 8.03 -2.08 8.60
N ASN A 40 7.23 -3.15 8.62
CA ASN A 40 5.96 -3.22 9.39
C ASN A 40 4.99 -2.08 9.05
N LEU A 41 5.00 -1.58 7.81
CA LEU A 41 4.06 -0.56 7.35
C LEU A 41 2.77 -1.20 6.83
N ILE A 42 2.88 -2.36 6.21
CA ILE A 42 1.77 -3.14 5.69
C ILE A 42 1.90 -4.61 6.06
N SER A 43 0.79 -5.34 6.02
CA SER A 43 0.74 -6.80 6.17
C SER A 43 0.00 -7.44 4.99
N TYR A 44 0.50 -8.59 4.52
CA TYR A 44 -0.12 -9.46 3.52
C TYR A 44 0.55 -10.85 3.54
N GLY A 45 -0.17 -11.94 3.26
CA GLY A 45 0.45 -13.26 3.26
C GLY A 45 -0.46 -14.49 3.11
N SER A 46 0.20 -15.63 2.93
CA SER A 46 -0.34 -16.91 2.48
C SER A 46 -0.63 -17.85 3.64
N GLY A 47 -1.80 -17.72 4.26
CA GLY A 47 -2.26 -18.66 5.28
C GLY A 47 -3.72 -18.41 5.62
N GLY A 48 -4.61 -19.15 4.96
CA GLY A 48 -6.02 -19.43 5.31
C GLY A 48 -7.01 -18.27 5.48
N ARG A 49 -6.63 -17.14 6.07
CA ARG A 49 -7.53 -16.07 6.52
C ARG A 49 -7.02 -14.63 6.31
N ASN A 50 -5.80 -14.42 5.79
CA ASN A 50 -5.17 -13.08 5.68
C ASN A 50 -4.63 -12.75 4.26
N ARG A 51 -5.47 -12.92 3.22
CA ARG A 51 -5.08 -12.57 1.84
C ARG A 51 -5.15 -11.06 1.54
N GLU A 52 -5.83 -10.31 2.38
CA GLU A 52 -6.04 -8.87 2.21
C GLU A 52 -4.79 -8.09 2.61
N ALA A 53 -4.41 -7.13 1.78
CA ALA A 53 -3.38 -6.16 2.13
C ALA A 53 -3.94 -5.19 3.17
N LYS A 54 -3.25 -5.02 4.31
CA LYS A 54 -3.67 -4.11 5.37
C LYS A 54 -2.55 -3.16 5.78
N LEU A 55 -2.92 -1.90 5.99
CA LEU A 55 -2.07 -0.91 6.66
C LEU A 55 -1.93 -1.26 8.15
N LEU A 56 -0.70 -1.21 8.66
CA LEU A 56 -0.41 -1.36 10.08
C LEU A 56 -0.41 0.01 10.77
N PRO A 57 -0.41 0.07 12.12
CA PRO A 57 -0.40 1.34 12.85
C PRO A 57 0.73 2.28 12.44
N LEU A 58 1.96 1.75 12.29
CA LEU A 58 3.11 2.55 11.83
C LEU A 58 2.92 3.09 10.41
N GLY A 59 2.44 2.25 9.49
CA GLY A 59 2.13 2.69 8.12
C GLY A 59 1.04 3.78 8.08
N THR A 60 0.05 3.68 8.97
CA THR A 60 -1.00 4.71 9.10
C THR A 60 -0.44 6.03 9.61
N PHE A 61 0.45 5.99 10.60
CA PHE A 61 1.13 7.17 11.12
C PHE A 61 1.97 7.86 10.03
N ILE A 62 2.81 7.11 9.32
CA ILE A 62 3.64 7.66 8.24
C ILE A 62 2.77 8.25 7.12
N LEU A 63 1.70 7.56 6.72
CA LEU A 63 0.80 8.06 5.69
C LEU A 63 0.14 9.39 6.10
N LYS A 64 -0.24 9.54 7.37
CA LYS A 64 -0.76 10.83 7.88
C LYS A 64 0.29 11.93 7.79
N LEU A 65 1.54 11.62 8.18
CA LEU A 65 2.65 12.58 8.13
C LEU A 65 2.95 13.06 6.71
N LEU A 66 2.90 12.16 5.73
CA LEU A 66 3.10 12.51 4.31
C LEU A 66 1.97 13.40 3.79
N ASN A 67 0.72 13.13 4.17
CA ASN A 67 -0.44 13.92 3.72
C ASN A 67 -0.55 15.28 4.42
N SER A 68 -0.01 15.44 5.63
CA SER A 68 -0.01 16.72 6.34
C SER A 68 0.95 17.77 5.74
N GLY A 69 1.79 17.40 4.78
CA GLY A 69 2.67 18.32 4.06
C GLY A 69 2.08 18.92 2.77
N GLU A 70 0.86 18.54 2.37
CA GLU A 70 0.26 18.97 1.09
C GLU A 70 -0.65 20.22 1.22
N GLU A 71 -0.83 20.78 2.43
CA GLU A 71 -1.71 21.96 2.66
C GLU A 71 -1.00 23.33 2.50
N GLU A 72 0.30 23.40 2.19
CA GLU A 72 1.06 24.69 2.16
C GLU A 72 1.32 25.30 0.77
N ASN A 73 0.80 24.76 -0.35
CA ASN A 73 1.03 25.34 -1.68
C ASN A 73 -0.28 25.69 -2.41
N SER A 74 -1.11 26.53 -1.80
CA SER A 74 -2.16 27.26 -2.50
C SER A 74 -2.29 28.67 -1.92
N ASN A 75 -1.41 29.57 -2.36
CA ASN A 75 -1.63 31.01 -2.32
C ASN A 75 -0.99 31.66 -3.54
#